data_AF-A0A5K1GWJ4-F1
#
_entry.id   AF-A0A5K1GWJ4-F1
#
_cell.length_a   1.000
_cell.length_b   1.000
_cell.length_c   1.000
_cell.angle_alpha   90.00
_cell.angle_beta   90.00
_cell.angle_gamma   90.00
#
_symmetry.space_group_name_H-M   'P 1'
#
loop_
_entity.id
_entity.type
_entity.pdbx_description
1 polymer ?
#
loop_
_entity_poly.entity_id
_entity_poly.type
_entity_poly.pdbx_seq_one_letter_code
_entity_poly.pdbx_strand_id
1 'polypeptide(L)'
;RNIGLPISDECKNMFTELKKKKAHKFIVFKIDEHSKLVMVDQVGGSAASYEELAASLPSDDCRYAVFDFDFVTIDNFPMSKIFLIT
;
A
#
# COMPACT_ATOMS: atom_id res chain seq x y z
N ARG A 1 23.47 -13.05 -5.55
CA ARG A 1 23.53 -11.72 -4.90
C ARG A 1 22.10 -11.21 -4.81
N ASN A 2 21.55 -11.06 -3.59
CA ASN A 2 20.22 -10.49 -3.42
C ASN A 2 20.38 -8.97 -3.29
N ILE A 3 20.08 -8.22 -4.35
CA ILE A 3 20.34 -6.77 -4.46
C ILE A 3 19.14 -5.94 -3.95
N GLY A 4 18.42 -6.46 -2.96
CA GLY A 4 17.21 -5.84 -2.42
C GLY A 4 17.47 -5.12 -1.10
N LEU A 5 16.76 -4.01 -0.89
CA LEU A 5 16.68 -3.38 0.43
C LEU A 5 15.88 -4.27 1.38
N PRO A 6 16.30 -4.42 2.64
CA PRO A 6 15.50 -5.12 3.64
C PRO A 6 14.14 -4.43 3.81
N ILE A 7 13.13 -5.21 4.18
CA ILE A 7 11.76 -4.76 4.41
C ILE A 7 11.43 -5.00 5.88
N SER A 8 10.91 -3.98 6.57
CA SER A 8 10.51 -4.12 7.97
C SER A 8 9.41 -5.17 8.14
N ASP A 9 9.38 -5.85 9.29
CA ASP A 9 8.32 -6.83 9.57
C ASP A 9 6.94 -6.17 9.67
N GLU A 10 6.90 -4.90 10.06
CA GLU A 10 5.68 -4.08 10.03
C GLU A 10 5.08 -4.00 8.62
N CYS A 11 5.91 -3.78 7.58
CA CYS A 11 5.41 -3.75 6.20
C CYS A 11 4.72 -5.07 5.80
N LYS A 12 5.32 -6.20 6.20
CA LYS A 12 4.77 -7.54 5.93
C LYS A 12 3.45 -7.75 6.67
N ASN A 13 3.38 -7.30 7.92
CA ASN A 13 2.18 -7.38 8.73
C ASN A 13 1.06 -6.54 8.12
N MET A 14 1.30 -5.26 7.82
CA MET A 14 0.30 -4.38 7.22
C MET A 14 -0.20 -4.92 5.87
N PHE A 15 0.71 -5.38 5.00
CA PHE A 15 0.30 -5.99 3.74
C PHE A 15 -0.55 -7.26 3.94
N THR A 16 -0.27 -8.04 4.98
CA THR A 16 -1.09 -9.21 5.34
C THR A 16 -2.48 -8.79 5.83
N GLU A 17 -2.58 -7.75 6.66
CA GLU A 17 -3.85 -7.19 7.13
C GLU A 17 -4.70 -6.66 5.96
N LEU A 18 -4.09 -5.92 5.02
CA LEU A 18 -4.77 -5.47 3.80
C LEU A 18 -5.23 -6.66 2.95
N LYS A 19 -4.32 -7.58 2.61
CA LYS A 19 -4.60 -8.66 1.66
C LYS A 19 -5.56 -9.71 2.19
N LYS A 20 -5.42 -10.12 3.45
CA LYS A 20 -6.19 -11.23 4.03
C LYS A 20 -7.42 -10.76 4.80
N LYS A 21 -7.30 -9.65 5.53
CA LYS A 21 -8.38 -9.18 6.41
C LYS A 21 -9.14 -7.99 5.84
N LYS A 22 -8.70 -7.42 4.71
CA LYS A 22 -9.32 -6.23 4.11
C LYS A 22 -9.42 -5.05 5.10
N ALA A 23 -8.47 -4.97 6.03
CA ALA A 23 -8.48 -4.00 7.13
C ALA A 23 -8.05 -2.58 6.68
N HIS A 24 -7.37 -2.49 5.53
CA HIS A 24 -6.79 -1.26 5.01
C HIS A 24 -7.10 -1.15 3.52
N LYS A 25 -7.43 0.07 3.06
CA LYS A 25 -7.62 0.32 1.63
C LYS A 25 -6.29 0.50 0.91
N PHE A 26 -5.34 1.17 1.56
CA PHE A 26 -4.02 1.37 1.03
C PHE A 26 -2.93 1.34 2.10
N ILE A 27 -1.71 1.08 1.67
CA ILE A 27 -0.49 1.22 2.46
C ILE A 27 0.53 1.96 1.60
N VAL A 28 1.11 3.03 2.13
CA VAL A 28 2.25 3.73 1.55
C VAL A 28 3.51 3.29 2.28
N PHE A 29 4.55 3.01 1.51
CA PHE A 29 5.88 2.64 1.98
C PHE A 29 6.90 3.67 1.52
N LYS A 30 7.90 3.86 2.36
CA LYS A 30 9.09 4.66 2.06
C LYS A 30 10.35 3.84 2.27
N ILE A 31 11.43 4.28 1.61
CA ILE A 31 12.78 3.83 1.94
C ILE A 31 13.33 4.83 2.94
N ASP A 32 13.64 4.41 4.16
CA ASP A 32 14.41 5.25 5.06
C ASP A 32 15.86 5.28 4.61
N GLU A 33 16.34 6.46 4.21
CA GLU A 33 17.68 6.62 3.66
C GLU A 33 18.80 6.35 4.68
N HIS A 34 18.51 6.51 5.98
CA HIS A 34 19.47 6.32 7.05
C HIS A 34 19.67 4.82 7.35
N SER A 35 18.58 4.11 7.62
CA SER A 35 18.62 2.67 7.91
C SER A 35 18.68 1.79 6.67
N LYS A 36 18.47 2.35 5.47
CA LYS A 36 18.33 1.62 4.19
C LYS A 36 17.28 0.52 4.28
N LEU A 37 16.17 0.80 4.95
CA LEU A 37 15.07 -0.13 5.21
C LEU A 37 13.78 0.37 4.56
N VAL A 38 12.99 -0.53 3.96
CA VAL A 38 11.61 -0.22 3.56
C VAL A 38 10.72 -0.24 4.79
N MET A 39 10.01 0.85 5.03
CA MET A 39 9.13 1.06 6.19
C MET A 39 7.75 1.53 5.75
N VAL A 40 6.77 1.36 6.64
CA VAL A 40 5.44 1.96 6.46
C VAL A 40 5.56 3.47 6.62
N ASP A 41 4.93 4.20 5.72
CA ASP A 41 4.81 5.66 5.79
C ASP A 41 3.40 6.07 6.21
N GLN A 42 2.37 5.52 5.55
CA GLN A 42 0.98 5.81 5.86
C GLN A 42 0.09 4.58 5.59
N VAL A 43 -1.00 4.46 6.34
CA VAL A 43 -2.01 3.41 6.17
C VAL A 43 -3.39 4.05 6.08
N GLY A 44 -4.11 3.75 4.99
CA GLY A 44 -5.52 4.09 4.86
C GLY A 44 -6.40 3.01 5.45
N GLY A 45 -7.39 3.38 6.27
CA GLY A 45 -8.38 2.45 6.81
C GLY A 45 -9.20 1.76 5.71
N SER A 46 -10.02 0.77 6.06
CA SER A 46 -10.82 0.00 5.09
C SER A 46 -11.82 0.85 4.27
N ALA A 47 -12.26 1.98 4.82
CA ALA A 47 -13.17 2.92 4.16
C ALA A 47 -12.45 4.08 3.44
N ALA A 48 -11.12 4.06 3.39
CA ALA A 48 -10.36 5.16 2.80
C ALA A 48 -10.57 5.25 1.28
N SER A 49 -10.39 6.45 0.73
CA SER A 49 -10.60 6.73 -0.70
C SER A 49 -9.30 6.76 -1.51
N TYR A 50 -9.42 6.81 -2.84
CA TYR A 50 -8.26 7.00 -3.72
C TYR A 50 -7.66 8.39 -3.56
N GLU A 51 -8.47 9.42 -3.31
CA GLU A 51 -8.02 10.79 -3.07
C GLU A 51 -7.18 10.89 -1.79
N GLU A 52 -7.54 10.14 -0.75
CA GLU A 52 -6.73 10.05 0.48
C GLU A 52 -5.39 9.36 0.22
N LEU A 53 -5.35 8.34 -0.64
CA LEU A 53 -4.09 7.76 -1.11
C LEU A 53 -3.28 8.80 -1.89
N ALA A 54 -3.88 9.49 -2.85
CA ALA A 54 -3.18 10.50 -3.65
C ALA A 54 -2.60 11.62 -2.78
N ALA A 55 -3.33 12.06 -1.75
CA ALA A 55 -2.87 13.06 -0.78
C ALA A 55 -1.72 12.56 0.11
N SER A 56 -1.56 11.25 0.27
CA SER A 56 -0.44 10.64 1.00
C SER A 56 0.83 10.47 0.16
N LEU A 57 0.77 10.76 -1.14
CA LEU A 57 1.92 10.71 -2.04
C LEU A 57 2.54 12.10 -2.17
N PRO A 58 3.76 12.33 -1.63
CA PRO A 58 4.43 13.62 -1.75
C PRO A 58 4.87 13.89 -3.19
N SER A 59 4.91 15.16 -3.59
CA SER A 59 5.34 15.57 -4.94
C SER A 59 6.85 15.61 -5.11
N ASP A 60 7.60 15.64 -4.02
CA ASP A 60 9.03 15.88 -3.95
C ASP A 60 9.84 14.64 -3.53
N ASP A 61 9.17 13.51 -3.28
CA ASP A 61 9.81 12.28 -2.83
C ASP A 61 9.06 11.04 -3.35
N CYS A 62 9.79 9.95 -3.62
CA CYS A 62 9.21 8.75 -4.19
C CYS A 62 8.62 7.85 -3.08
N ARG A 63 7.44 7.27 -3.36
CA ARG A 63 6.80 6.30 -2.47
C ARG A 63 6.33 5.09 -3.26
N TYR A 64 6.32 3.94 -2.60
CA TYR A 64 5.61 2.77 -3.09
C TYR A 64 4.25 2.72 -2.41
N ALA A 65 3.18 2.43 -3.14
CA ALA A 65 1.88 2.24 -2.53
C ALA A 65 1.24 0.94 -2.98
N VAL A 66 0.56 0.28 -2.05
CA VAL A 66 -0.36 -0.82 -2.33
C VAL A 66 -1.77 -0.31 -2.14
N PHE A 67 -2.64 -0.53 -3.12
CA PHE A 67 -4.05 -0.10 -3.09
C PHE A 67 -4.97 -1.25 -3.46
N ASP A 68 -5.98 -1.51 -2.64
CA ASP A 68 -7.00 -2.52 -2.90
C ASP A 68 -8.21 -1.86 -3.56
N PHE A 69 -8.26 -1.89 -4.89
CA PHE A 69 -9.28 -1.21 -5.67
C PHE A 69 -10.53 -2.07 -5.80
N ASP A 70 -11.67 -1.56 -5.34
CA ASP A 70 -12.97 -2.21 -5.53
C ASP A 70 -13.59 -1.82 -6.86
N PHE A 71 -14.22 -2.78 -7.53
CA PHE A 71 -14.98 -2.55 -8.74
C PHE A 71 -16.14 -3.55 -8.83
N VAL A 72 -17.13 -3.22 -9.66
CA VAL A 72 -18.27 -4.08 -9.93
C VAL A 72 -18.12 -4.62 -11.35
N THR A 73 -18.28 -5.93 -11.52
CA THR A 73 -18.23 -6.56 -12.85
C THR A 73 -19.48 -6.25 -13.66
N ILE A 74 -19.45 -6.55 -14.96
CA ILE A 74 -20.63 -6.43 -15.85
C ILE A 74 -21.85 -7.20 -15.34
N ASP A 75 -21.61 -8.29 -14.59
CA ASP A 75 -22.65 -9.14 -14.00
C ASP A 75 -23.08 -8.67 -12.59
N ASN A 76 -22.72 -7.45 -12.20
CA ASN A 76 -23.04 -6.83 -10.92
C ASN A 76 -22.46 -7.56 -9.69
N PHE A 77 -21.31 -8.22 -9.84
CA PHE A 77 -20.58 -8.83 -8.73
C PHE A 77 -19.49 -7.88 -8.19
N PRO A 78 -19.46 -7.61 -6.88
CA PRO A 78 -18.38 -6.83 -6.27
C PRO A 78 -17.08 -7.65 -6.26
N MET A 79 -16.01 -7.04 -6.76
CA MET A 79 -14.67 -7.61 -6.86
C MET A 79 -13.65 -6.58 -6.38
N SER A 80 -12.44 -7.05 -6.05
CA SER A 80 -11.32 -6.18 -5.71
C SER A 80 -10.03 -6.66 -6.36
N LYS A 81 -9.13 -5.73 -6.65
CA LYS A 81 -7.79 -6.02 -7.18
C LYS A 81 -6.76 -5.16 -6.46
N ILE A 82 -5.71 -5.81 -5.98
CA ILE A 82 -4.59 -5.15 -5.34
C ILE A 82 -3.62 -4.67 -6.43
N PHE A 83 -3.32 -3.37 -6.40
CA PHE A 83 -2.34 -2.72 -7.26
C PHE A 83 -1.12 -2.29 -6.45
N LEU A 84 0.05 -2.41 -7.07
CA LEU A 84 1.29 -1.76 -6.63
C LEU A 84 1.49 -0.53 -7.51
N ILE A 85 1.76 0.61 -6.88
CA ILE A 85 1.98 1.92 -7.50
C ILE A 85 3.42 2.34 -7.16
N THR A 86 4.16 2.80 -8.16
CA THR A 86 5.59 3.17 -8.09
C THR A 86 5.84 4.49 -8.81
#